data_AF-A0AAE4VHT5-F1
#
_entry.id   AF-A0AAE4VHT5-F1
#
_cell.length_a   1.000
_cell.length_b   1.000
_cell.length_c   1.000
_cell.angle_alpha   90.00
_cell.angle_beta   90.00
_cell.angle_gamma   90.00
#
_symmetry.space_group_name_H-M   'P 1'
#
loop_
_entity.id
_entity.type
_entity.pdbx_description
1 polymer ?
#
loop_
_entity_poly.entity_id
_entity_poly.type
_entity_poly.pdbx_seq_one_letter_code
_entity_poly.pdbx_strand_id
1 'polypeptide(L)'
;MAGLTVHVAVRDDHGVTHSFGPGQDVPEWAARQITNPKVWDSVPDVEEIDGGQGGGGEGNPSGGGDEPPPLAGPGSGRDPWATYASQHGVEVAEDDKRDEIVAKLREAGVRVE
;
A
#
# COMPACT_ATOMS: atom_id res chain seq x y z
N MET A 1 -9.62 -17.23 -12.83
CA MET A 1 -8.84 -16.47 -13.83
C MET A 1 -9.58 -15.18 -14.07
N ALA A 2 -8.93 -14.03 -13.83
CA ALA A 2 -9.57 -12.72 -13.88
C ALA A 2 -9.24 -12.04 -15.22
N GLY A 3 -10.27 -11.71 -16.00
CA GLY A 3 -10.14 -10.98 -17.26
C GLY A 3 -10.30 -9.47 -17.06
N LEU A 4 -9.64 -8.67 -17.90
CA LEU A 4 -9.79 -7.20 -17.90
C LEU A 4 -10.90 -6.73 -18.86
N THR A 5 -11.52 -5.58 -18.56
CA THR A 5 -12.48 -4.86 -19.43
C THR A 5 -11.82 -3.74 -20.24
N VAL A 6 -10.65 -3.28 -19.82
CA VAL A 6 -9.94 -2.12 -20.41
C VAL A 6 -8.43 -2.39 -20.51
N HIS A 7 -7.72 -1.52 -21.25
CA HIS A 7 -6.26 -1.55 -21.29
C HIS A 7 -5.66 -1.05 -19.99
N VAL A 8 -4.80 -1.85 -19.37
CA VAL A 8 -4.08 -1.51 -18.14
C VAL A 8 -2.58 -1.70 -18.36
N ALA A 9 -1.80 -0.67 -18.04
CA ALA A 9 -0.34 -0.74 -18.03
C ALA A 9 0.13 -0.88 -16.59
N VAL A 10 0.83 -1.99 -16.29
CA VAL A 10 1.42 -2.27 -14.98
C VAL A 10 2.93 -2.28 -15.13
N ARG A 11 3.63 -1.72 -14.15
CA ARG A 11 5.09 -1.76 -14.12
C ARG A 11 5.54 -2.92 -13.23
N ASP A 12 6.40 -3.77 -13.76
CA ASP A 12 7.02 -4.85 -13.00
C ASP A 12 8.14 -4.32 -12.08
N ASP A 13 8.60 -5.12 -11.13
CA ASP A 13 9.69 -4.81 -10.19
C ASP A 13 11.01 -4.46 -10.92
N HIS A 14 11.21 -5.03 -12.10
CA HIS A 14 12.33 -4.69 -12.99
C HIS A 14 12.17 -3.35 -13.72
N GLY A 15 11.09 -2.60 -13.46
CA GLY A 15 10.81 -1.30 -14.06
C GLY A 15 10.27 -1.37 -15.48
N VAL A 16 9.96 -2.57 -16.00
CA VAL A 16 9.40 -2.81 -17.34
C VAL A 16 7.89 -2.60 -17.30
N THR A 17 7.35 -1.84 -18.26
CA THR A 17 5.91 -1.63 -18.40
C THR A 17 5.29 -2.75 -19.24
N HIS A 18 4.38 -3.52 -18.64
CA HIS A 18 3.56 -4.52 -19.30
C HIS A 18 2.14 -4.00 -19.49
N SER A 19 1.65 -4.07 -20.72
CA SER A 19 0.29 -3.63 -21.08
C SER A 19 -0.60 -4.84 -21.30
N PHE A 20 -1.66 -4.95 -20.50
CA PHE A 20 -2.68 -5.98 -20.62
C PHE A 20 -3.94 -5.39 -21.26
N GLY A 21 -4.54 -6.12 -22.18
CA GLY A 21 -5.76 -5.74 -22.88
C GLY A 21 -7.01 -6.43 -22.34
N PRO A 22 -8.19 -6.02 -22.79
CA PRO A 22 -9.43 -6.67 -22.42
C PRO A 22 -9.44 -8.15 -22.87
N GLY A 23 -9.84 -9.04 -21.97
CA GLY A 23 -9.83 -10.50 -22.20
C GLY A 23 -8.44 -11.15 -22.23
N GLN A 24 -7.37 -10.42 -21.89
CA GLN A 24 -6.05 -11.03 -21.65
C GLN A 24 -5.95 -11.58 -20.23
N ASP A 25 -5.28 -12.72 -20.10
CA ASP A 25 -4.88 -13.26 -18.80
C ASP A 25 -3.86 -12.34 -18.12
N VAL A 26 -4.23 -11.88 -16.92
CA VAL A 26 -3.36 -11.07 -16.07
C VAL A 26 -2.69 -11.96 -15.04
N PRO A 27 -1.34 -12.01 -14.98
CA PRO A 27 -0.62 -12.76 -13.96
C PRO A 27 -0.84 -12.18 -12.56
N GLU A 28 -0.73 -13.01 -11.52
CA GLU A 28 -1.04 -12.63 -10.14
C GLU A 28 -0.28 -11.39 -9.64
N TRP A 29 1.00 -11.23 -10.03
CA TRP A 29 1.79 -10.05 -9.66
C TRP A 29 1.18 -8.75 -10.22
N ALA A 30 0.60 -8.80 -11.42
CA ALA A 30 -0.06 -7.65 -12.04
C ALA A 30 -1.44 -7.45 -11.44
N ALA A 31 -2.20 -8.52 -11.18
CA ALA A 31 -3.49 -8.45 -10.53
C ALA A 31 -3.42 -7.80 -9.13
N ARG A 32 -2.34 -8.06 -8.38
CA ARG A 32 -2.05 -7.41 -7.08
C ARG A 32 -1.80 -5.91 -7.18
N GLN A 33 -1.28 -5.43 -8.31
CA GLN A 33 -1.02 -4.00 -8.54
C GLN A 33 -2.24 -3.27 -9.13
N ILE A 34 -3.13 -3.99 -9.80
CA ILE A 34 -4.35 -3.44 -10.39
C ILE A 34 -5.41 -3.33 -9.29
N THR A 35 -5.34 -2.24 -8.52
CA THR A 35 -6.23 -1.95 -7.39
C THR A 35 -7.60 -1.41 -7.83
N ASN A 36 -7.80 -1.09 -9.11
CA ASN A 36 -9.05 -0.53 -9.62
C ASN A 36 -10.06 -1.65 -9.92
N PRO A 37 -11.13 -1.84 -9.12
CA PRO A 37 -12.08 -2.93 -9.32
C PRO A 37 -12.87 -2.82 -10.64
N LYS A 38 -12.98 -1.62 -11.23
CA LYS A 38 -13.74 -1.39 -12.47
C LYS A 38 -13.06 -1.92 -13.74
N VAL A 39 -11.77 -2.24 -13.66
CA VAL A 39 -11.01 -2.71 -14.82
C VAL A 39 -11.13 -4.23 -15.01
N TRP A 40 -11.78 -4.93 -14.09
CA TRP A 40 -11.99 -6.38 -14.13
C TRP A 40 -13.37 -6.72 -14.71
N ASP A 41 -13.42 -7.68 -15.64
CA ASP A 41 -14.61 -8.11 -16.39
C ASP A 41 -15.48 -9.07 -15.57
N SER A 42 -14.81 -9.90 -14.77
CA SER A 42 -15.42 -10.65 -13.68
C SER A 42 -14.55 -10.43 -12.47
N VAL A 43 -15.10 -9.80 -11.43
CA VAL A 43 -14.41 -9.67 -10.13
C VAL A 43 -14.03 -11.09 -9.70
N PRO A 44 -12.74 -11.41 -9.52
CA PRO A 44 -12.38 -12.72 -9.03
C PRO A 44 -13.05 -12.89 -7.66
N ASP A 45 -13.81 -13.97 -7.53
CA ASP A 45 -14.36 -14.47 -6.27
C ASP A 45 -13.16 -14.81 -5.37
N VAL A 46 -12.70 -13.81 -4.63
CA VAL A 46 -11.77 -14.00 -3.53
C VAL A 46 -12.64 -14.51 -2.38
N GLU A 47 -12.64 -15.83 -2.21
CA GLU A 47 -13.39 -16.53 -1.15
C GLU A 47 -13.33 -15.73 0.16
N GLU A 48 -14.52 -15.32 0.59
CA GLU A 48 -14.82 -14.74 1.88
C GLU A 48 -14.28 -15.65 3.00
N ILE A 49 -13.22 -15.23 3.68
CA ILE A 49 -12.94 -15.69 5.04
C ILE A 49 -13.97 -15.04 5.97
N ASP A 50 -15.07 -15.77 6.19
CA ASP A 50 -16.17 -15.43 7.09
C ASP A 50 -15.72 -15.35 8.56
N GLY A 51 -16.12 -14.27 9.24
CA GLY A 51 -16.46 -14.30 10.66
C GLY A 51 -15.48 -13.69 11.66
N GLY A 52 -15.48 -12.35 11.79
CA GLY A 52 -14.82 -11.66 12.91
C GLY A 52 -15.16 -10.18 13.01
N GLN A 53 -16.35 -9.87 13.55
CA GLN A 53 -16.83 -8.51 13.79
C GLN A 53 -15.95 -7.75 14.80
N GLY A 54 -15.37 -6.62 14.38
CA GLY A 54 -14.93 -5.53 15.25
C GLY A 54 -13.42 -5.28 15.34
N GLY A 55 -13.01 -4.11 14.87
CA GLY A 55 -11.78 -3.45 15.30
C GLY A 55 -10.74 -3.22 14.21
N GLY A 56 -10.30 -1.96 14.08
CA GLY A 56 -8.99 -1.57 13.57
C GLY A 56 -8.72 -1.87 12.09
N GLY A 57 -8.80 -0.84 11.25
CA GLY A 57 -8.21 -0.92 9.92
C GLY A 57 -6.69 -1.02 10.05
N GLU A 58 -6.13 -2.16 9.69
CA GLU A 58 -4.73 -2.49 9.41
C GLU A 58 -4.78 -3.98 9.04
N GLY A 59 -4.30 -4.50 7.92
CA GLY A 59 -3.26 -4.10 6.97
C GLY A 59 -2.72 -5.43 6.42
N ASN A 60 -2.21 -5.49 5.18
CA ASN A 60 -1.20 -6.49 4.81
C ASN A 60 -0.60 -6.23 3.41
N PRO A 61 0.54 -6.85 3.05
CA PRO A 61 1.81 -6.15 2.92
C PRO A 61 2.39 -6.37 1.52
N SER A 62 3.60 -5.87 1.27
CA SER A 62 4.37 -6.00 0.01
C SER A 62 4.26 -4.79 -0.93
N GLY A 63 4.75 -3.67 -0.44
CA GLY A 63 5.54 -2.72 -1.24
C GLY A 63 6.75 -2.38 -0.40
N GLY A 64 7.88 -3.02 -0.66
CA GLY A 64 9.12 -2.71 0.03
C GLY A 64 9.62 -1.33 -0.38
N GLY A 65 9.77 -0.44 0.60
CA GLY A 65 10.77 0.63 0.58
C GLY A 65 10.26 2.04 0.31
N ASP A 66 10.20 2.85 1.37
CA ASP A 66 10.41 4.31 1.35
C ASP A 66 9.27 5.24 0.92
N GLU A 67 8.01 4.82 0.91
CA GLU A 67 6.91 5.78 0.73
C GLU A 67 6.40 6.26 2.11
N PRO A 68 6.69 7.50 2.51
CA PRO A 68 6.32 7.99 3.82
C PRO A 68 4.80 8.18 3.93
N PRO A 69 4.23 7.96 5.13
CA PRO A 69 2.82 8.23 5.36
C PRO A 69 2.49 9.72 5.11
N PRO A 70 1.24 10.07 4.73
CA PRO A 70 0.89 11.44 4.40
C PRO A 70 0.99 12.37 5.62
N LEU A 71 1.38 13.64 5.41
CA LEU A 71 1.41 14.66 6.46
C LEU A 71 0.04 15.22 6.87
N ALA A 72 -1.02 15.06 6.08
CA ALA A 72 -2.37 15.51 6.47
C ALA A 72 -3.49 14.66 5.86
N GLY A 73 -4.54 14.40 6.65
CA GLY A 73 -5.73 13.66 6.24
C GLY A 73 -5.92 12.32 6.96
N PRO A 74 -6.91 11.53 6.54
CA PRO A 74 -7.13 10.17 7.04
C PRO A 74 -5.89 9.32 6.72
N GLY A 75 -5.23 8.76 7.75
CA GLY A 75 -3.97 8.03 7.61
C GLY A 75 -2.70 8.83 7.97
N SER A 76 -2.83 10.10 8.34
CA SER A 76 -1.72 10.94 8.86
C SER A 76 -1.61 10.90 10.39
N GLY A 77 -2.08 9.81 11.01
CA GLY A 77 -2.07 9.64 12.46
C GLY A 77 -0.67 9.37 13.01
N ARG A 78 -0.54 9.40 14.33
CA ARG A 78 0.72 9.04 15.01
C ARG A 78 1.15 7.60 14.69
N ASP A 79 0.19 6.67 14.71
CA ASP A 79 0.42 5.22 14.56
C ASP A 79 1.15 4.85 13.24
N PRO A 80 0.70 5.30 12.05
CA PRO A 80 1.44 5.01 10.81
C PRO A 80 2.84 5.64 10.78
N TRP A 81 3.01 6.82 11.37
CA TRP A 81 4.33 7.46 11.49
C TRP A 81 5.27 6.73 12.47
N ALA A 82 4.75 6.23 13.60
CA ALA A 82 5.52 5.44 14.56
C ALA A 82 6.00 4.10 13.96
N THR A 83 5.12 3.44 13.19
CA THR A 83 5.46 2.23 12.45
C THR A 83 6.52 2.49 11.38
N TYR A 84 6.41 3.59 10.64
CA TYR A 84 7.40 4.00 9.65
C TYR A 84 8.75 4.32 10.31
N ALA A 85 8.75 5.06 11.41
CA ALA A 85 9.98 5.36 12.17
C ALA A 85 10.68 4.11 12.70
N SER A 86 9.93 3.18 13.29
CA SER A 86 10.48 1.93 13.80
C SER A 86 11.11 1.07 12.69
N GLN A 87 10.52 1.05 11.50
CA GLN A 87 11.07 0.35 10.34
C GLN A 87 12.40 0.96 9.85
N HIS A 88 12.56 2.28 9.97
CA HIS A 88 13.79 2.99 9.61
C HIS A 88 14.80 3.10 10.76
N GLY A 89 14.53 2.45 11.89
CA GLY A 89 15.43 2.43 13.05
C GLY A 89 15.41 3.72 13.88
N VAL A 90 14.37 4.53 13.77
CA VAL A 90 14.15 5.74 14.57
C VAL A 90 13.30 5.39 15.80
N GLU A 91 13.84 5.66 16.98
CA GLU A 91 13.14 5.41 18.25
C GLU A 91 12.05 6.46 18.49
N VAL A 92 10.81 5.97 18.65
CA VAL A 92 9.62 6.79 18.89
C VAL A 92 9.08 6.50 20.28
N ALA A 93 8.95 7.55 21.09
CA ALA A 93 8.32 7.51 22.39
C ALA A 93 6.80 7.50 22.29
N GLU A 94 6.15 7.04 23.36
CA GLU A 94 4.69 6.97 23.48
C GLU A 94 4.05 8.37 23.46
N ASP A 95 4.75 9.36 24.02
CA ASP A 95 4.35 10.77 24.08
C ASP A 95 4.71 11.54 22.80
N ASP A 96 5.57 11.01 21.93
CA ASP A 96 5.94 11.68 20.69
C ASP A 96 4.71 11.82 19.80
N LYS A 97 4.43 13.07 19.40
CA LYS A 97 3.39 13.36 18.44
C LYS A 97 3.88 13.05 17.04
N ARG A 98 2.93 12.88 16.12
CA ARG A 98 3.19 12.73 14.68
C ARG A 98 4.29 13.69 14.19
N ASP A 99 4.17 14.99 14.50
CA ASP A 99 5.14 16.00 14.07
C ASP A 99 6.55 15.77 14.63
N GLU A 100 6.66 15.24 15.85
CA GLU A 100 7.95 14.91 16.48
C GLU A 100 8.57 13.66 15.84
N ILE A 101 7.75 12.66 15.52
CA ILE A 101 8.18 11.45 14.80
C ILE A 101 8.69 11.82 13.40
N VAL A 102 7.95 12.65 12.67
CA VAL A 102 8.33 13.17 11.35
C VAL A 102 9.62 13.97 11.43
N ALA A 103 9.79 14.81 12.47
CA ALA A 103 11.00 15.57 12.68
C ALA A 103 12.22 14.67 12.90
N LYS A 104 12.11 13.64 13.75
CA LYS A 104 13.17 12.65 13.99
C LYS A 104 13.53 11.85 12.74
N LEU A 105 12.53 11.47 11.95
CA LEU A 105 12.73 10.82 10.65
C LEU A 105 13.51 11.70 9.69
N ARG A 106 13.12 12.97 9.58
CA ARG A 106 13.83 13.96 8.75
C ARG A 106 15.27 14.20 9.24
N GLU A 107 15.50 14.26 10.54
CA GLU A 107 16.84 14.37 11.14
C GLU A 107 17.70 13.12 10.88
N ALA A 108 17.07 11.94 10.87
CA ALA A 108 17.70 10.67 10.49
C ALA A 108 17.96 10.56 8.97
N GLY A 109 17.55 11.55 8.17
CA GLY A 109 17.70 11.54 6.71
C GLY A 109 16.68 10.64 5.99
N VAL A 110 15.61 10.27 6.68
CA VAL A 110 14.50 9.49 6.12
C VAL A 110 13.52 10.43 5.41
N ARG A 111 13.01 9.99 4.26
CA ARG A 111 12.07 10.73 3.43
C ARG A 111 10.74 10.95 4.18
N VAL A 112 10.20 12.18 4.12
CA VAL A 112 8.90 12.60 4.70
C VAL A 112 8.18 13.56 3.74
N GLU A 113 6.90 13.35 3.39
CA GLU A 113 6.12 14.22 2.48
C GLU A 113 4.60 14.28 2.77
#